data_AF-A0A7C4CQ82-F1
#
_entry.id   AF-A0A7C4CQ82-F1
#
_cell.length_a   1.000
_cell.length_b   1.000
_cell.length_c   1.000
_cell.angle_alpha   90.00
_cell.angle_beta   90.00
_cell.angle_gamma   90.00
#
_symmetry.space_group_name_H-M   'P 1'
#
loop_
_entity.id
_entity.type
_entity.pdbx_description
1 polymer ?
#
loop_
_entity_poly.entity_id
_entity_poly.type
_entity_poly.pdbx_seq_one_letter_code
_entity_poly.pdbx_strand_id
1 'polypeptide(L)'
;MRIVIRLGGSVVATPVNTKLISEYAEILKRLKAEGHVLVVVVGGGALAREFIEIAKELGLPEKDQDDLAISVSRLYAQMFAKTLGELACEKIPTSVEEAAQCLERGKIAILGGLKPGMTTDTVAAMVAEHVKADILIKATDQEGIYTK
;
A
#
# COMPACT_ATOMS: atom_id res chain seq x y z
N MET A 1 3.22 -6.22 18.48
CA MET A 1 3.03 -7.11 17.32
C MET A 1 3.55 -6.43 16.06
N ARG A 2 3.90 -7.22 15.05
CA ARG A 2 4.19 -6.79 13.68
C ARG A 2 2.94 -7.01 12.83
N ILE A 3 2.39 -5.94 12.29
CA ILE A 3 1.13 -5.94 11.55
C ILE A 3 1.40 -5.44 10.14
N VAL A 4 0.99 -6.22 9.14
CA VAL A 4 0.94 -5.75 7.75
C VAL A 4 -0.51 -5.49 7.37
N ILE A 5 -0.78 -4.31 6.83
CA ILE A 5 -2.12 -3.91 6.41
C ILE A 5 -2.08 -3.64 4.91
N ARG A 6 -2.79 -4.46 4.13
CA ARG A 6 -3.05 -4.18 2.72
C ARG A 6 -4.32 -3.33 2.63
N LEU A 7 -4.18 -2.08 2.21
CA LEU A 7 -5.29 -1.18 1.90
C LEU A 7 -5.60 -1.27 0.40
N GLY A 8 -6.73 -1.89 0.06
CA GLY A 8 -7.21 -1.97 -1.31
C GLY A 8 -7.45 -0.58 -1.91
N GLY A 9 -7.06 -0.39 -3.17
CA GLY A 9 -7.32 0.89 -3.85
C GLY A 9 -8.81 1.16 -4.10
N SER A 10 -9.66 0.13 -4.05
CA SER A 10 -11.12 0.29 -4.03
C SER A 10 -11.62 0.99 -2.75
N VAL A 11 -10.89 0.87 -1.63
CA VAL A 11 -11.29 1.44 -0.34
C VAL A 11 -11.00 2.93 -0.26
N VAL A 12 -9.83 3.36 -0.72
CA VAL A 12 -9.31 4.73 -0.49
C VAL A 12 -9.16 5.57 -1.76
N ALA A 13 -9.23 4.93 -2.94
CA ALA A 13 -8.85 5.53 -4.22
C ALA A 13 -9.86 5.24 -5.35
N THR A 14 -11.14 5.03 -5.02
CA THR A 14 -12.23 4.84 -6.01
C THR A 14 -13.59 5.40 -5.51
N PRO A 15 -13.85 6.72 -5.62
CA PRO A 15 -12.90 7.81 -5.87
C PRO A 15 -12.03 8.08 -4.63
N VAL A 16 -11.08 9.00 -4.73
CA VAL A 16 -10.23 9.37 -3.58
C VAL A 16 -11.10 9.94 -2.47
N ASN A 17 -11.05 9.31 -1.29
CA ASN A 17 -11.82 9.73 -0.12
C ASN A 17 -10.88 10.25 0.97
N THR A 18 -10.76 11.58 1.05
CA THR A 18 -9.87 12.26 2.00
C THR A 18 -10.25 11.97 3.45
N LYS A 19 -11.54 11.85 3.76
CA LYS A 19 -12.01 11.50 5.10
C LYS A 19 -11.55 10.10 5.50
N LEU A 20 -11.69 9.11 4.63
CA LEU A 20 -11.18 7.76 4.89
C LEU A 20 -9.66 7.74 5.06
N ILE A 21 -8.92 8.47 4.22
CA ILE A 21 -7.45 8.57 4.36
C ILE A 21 -7.07 9.13 5.74
N SER A 22 -7.74 10.19 6.20
CA SER A 22 -7.54 10.75 7.54
C SER A 22 -7.88 9.76 8.64
N GLU A 23 -9.02 9.06 8.54
CA GLU A 23 -9.43 8.04 9.52
C GLU A 23 -8.43 6.89 9.62
N TYR A 24 -7.97 6.35 8.47
CA TYR A 24 -6.91 5.34 8.45
C TYR A 24 -5.60 5.86 9.03
N ALA A 25 -5.20 7.10 8.72
CA ALA A 25 -4.00 7.70 9.30
C ALA A 25 -4.10 7.78 10.83
N GLU A 26 -5.25 8.18 11.39
CA GLU A 26 -5.46 8.20 12.84
C GLU A 26 -5.42 6.80 13.47
N ILE A 27 -6.00 5.79 12.79
CA ILE A 27 -5.89 4.38 13.22
C ILE A 27 -4.42 3.95 13.29
N LEU A 28 -3.64 4.25 12.25
CA LEU A 28 -2.21 3.90 12.18
C LEU A 28 -1.40 4.61 13.27
N LYS A 29 -1.69 5.89 13.56
CA LYS A 29 -1.07 6.65 14.65
C LYS A 29 -1.33 5.98 16.01
N ARG A 30 -2.59 5.61 16.27
CA ARG A 30 -2.97 4.94 17.51
C ARG A 30 -2.28 3.59 17.67
N LEU A 31 -2.34 2.72 16.65
CA LEU A 31 -1.67 1.41 16.67
C LEU A 31 -0.14 1.57 16.89
N LYS A 32 0.46 2.61 16.31
CA LYS A 32 1.87 2.91 16.53
C LYS A 32 2.16 3.34 17.97
N ALA A 33 1.30 4.18 18.55
CA ALA A 33 1.41 4.61 19.96
C ALA A 33 1.24 3.45 20.95
N GLU A 34 0.45 2.43 20.59
CA GLU A 34 0.30 1.16 21.34
C GLU A 34 1.53 0.23 21.21
N GLY A 35 2.58 0.65 20.50
CA GLY A 35 3.85 -0.09 20.39
C GLY A 35 3.86 -1.14 19.28
N HIS A 36 2.93 -1.08 18.32
CA HIS A 36 2.95 -1.97 17.16
C HIS A 36 3.94 -1.51 16.08
N VAL A 37 4.51 -2.49 15.38
CA VAL A 37 5.34 -2.30 14.20
C VAL A 37 4.44 -2.48 12.98
N LEU A 38 4.36 -1.44 12.14
CA LEU A 38 3.34 -1.35 11.10
C LEU A 38 3.97 -1.25 9.70
N VAL A 39 3.47 -2.09 8.80
CA VAL A 39 3.65 -1.95 7.36
C VAL A 39 2.28 -1.75 6.73
N VAL A 40 2.19 -0.80 5.80
CA VAL A 40 0.97 -0.54 5.02
C VAL A 40 1.29 -0.68 3.54
N VAL A 41 0.50 -1.45 2.79
CA VAL A 41 0.62 -1.57 1.34
C VAL A 41 -0.66 -1.02 0.70
N VAL A 42 -0.52 0.00 -0.14
CA VAL A 42 -1.65 0.75 -0.71
C VAL A 42 -1.84 0.40 -2.19
N GLY A 43 -3.07 0.03 -2.57
CA GLY A 43 -3.44 -0.22 -3.96
C GLY A 43 -3.73 1.04 -4.77
N GLY A 44 -3.56 0.97 -6.10
CA GLY A 44 -3.72 2.12 -7.00
C GLY A 44 -5.16 2.49 -7.42
N GLY A 45 -6.16 1.66 -7.10
CA GLY A 45 -7.57 2.02 -7.27
C GLY A 45 -7.99 2.29 -8.71
N ALA A 46 -8.97 3.18 -8.89
CA ALA A 46 -9.51 3.53 -10.21
C ALA A 46 -8.48 4.22 -11.10
N LEU A 47 -7.66 5.09 -10.53
CA LEU A 47 -6.65 5.82 -11.26
C LEU A 47 -5.59 4.89 -11.86
N ALA A 48 -5.20 3.82 -11.15
CA ALA A 48 -4.27 2.84 -11.72
C ALA A 48 -4.88 2.09 -12.91
N ARG A 49 -6.17 1.73 -12.85
CA ARG A 49 -6.88 1.09 -13.97
C ARG A 49 -6.99 2.03 -15.17
N GLU A 50 -7.24 3.31 -14.93
CA GLU A 50 -7.29 4.34 -15.98
C GLU A 50 -5.93 4.46 -16.70
N PHE A 51 -4.83 4.54 -15.95
CA PHE A 51 -3.48 4.62 -16.54
C PHE A 51 -3.06 3.34 -17.28
N ILE A 52 -3.54 2.17 -16.84
CA ILE A 52 -3.35 0.91 -17.59
C ILE A 52 -4.03 1.00 -18.96
N GLU A 53 -5.29 1.43 -19.02
CA GLU A 53 -6.02 1.54 -20.29
C GLU A 53 -5.41 2.61 -21.20
N ILE A 54 -5.00 3.77 -20.67
CA ILE A 54 -4.30 4.80 -21.45
C ILE A 54 -3.01 4.23 -22.07
N ALA A 55 -2.21 3.51 -21.28
CA ALA A 55 -0.96 2.93 -21.77
C ALA A 55 -1.18 1.85 -22.84
N LYS A 56 -2.25 1.06 -22.69
CA LYS A 56 -2.68 0.07 -23.67
C LYS A 56 -3.15 0.72 -24.98
N GLU A 57 -3.90 1.82 -24.91
CA GLU A 57 -4.30 2.62 -26.09
C GLU A 57 -3.09 3.23 -26.81
N LEU A 58 -2.03 3.55 -26.07
CA LEU A 58 -0.74 4.00 -26.61
C LEU A 58 0.12 2.86 -27.18
N GLY A 59 -0.33 1.61 -27.11
CA GLY A 59 0.39 0.44 -27.62
C GLY A 59 1.57 -0.01 -26.77
N LEU A 60 1.63 0.40 -25.50
CA LEU A 60 2.70 -0.01 -24.58
C LEU A 60 2.54 -1.48 -24.16
N PRO A 61 3.65 -2.23 -23.99
CA PRO A 61 3.59 -3.60 -23.52
C PRO A 61 3.08 -3.68 -22.08
N GLU A 62 2.50 -4.82 -21.69
CA GLU A 62 1.89 -5.06 -20.37
C GLU A 62 2.80 -4.67 -19.20
N LYS A 63 4.10 -4.95 -19.31
CA LYS A 63 5.10 -4.57 -18.31
C LYS A 63 5.11 -3.06 -18.02
N ASP A 64 5.01 -2.24 -19.06
CA ASP A 64 5.05 -0.78 -18.95
C ASP A 64 3.72 -0.24 -18.43
N GLN A 65 2.61 -0.92 -18.74
CA GLN A 65 1.28 -0.62 -18.17
C GLN A 65 1.29 -0.84 -16.65
N ASP A 66 1.86 -1.97 -16.20
CA ASP A 66 2.04 -2.27 -14.78
C ASP A 66 2.94 -1.26 -14.08
N ASP A 67 4.04 -0.83 -14.71
CA ASP A 67 4.95 0.18 -14.15
C ASP A 67 4.22 1.51 -13.87
N LEU A 68 3.28 1.91 -14.73
CA LEU A 68 2.42 3.08 -14.50
C LEU A 68 1.42 2.84 -13.35
N ALA A 69 0.79 1.68 -13.31
CA ALA A 69 -0.12 1.32 -12.21
C ALA A 69 0.59 1.30 -10.85
N ILE A 70 1.83 0.80 -10.82
CA ILE A 70 2.71 0.82 -9.65
C ILE A 70 3.02 2.26 -9.27
N SER A 71 3.34 3.13 -10.22
CA SER A 71 3.59 4.55 -9.97
C SER A 71 2.37 5.23 -9.33
N VAL A 72 1.16 4.94 -9.80
CA VAL A 72 -0.08 5.43 -9.20
C VAL A 72 -0.26 4.91 -7.77
N SER A 73 -0.02 3.62 -7.51
CA SER A 73 -0.10 3.08 -6.15
C SER A 73 0.90 3.74 -5.18
N ARG A 74 2.10 4.08 -5.67
CA ARG A 74 3.14 4.78 -4.90
C ARG A 74 2.76 6.24 -4.63
N LEU A 75 2.03 6.89 -5.54
CA LEU A 75 1.46 8.21 -5.29
C LEU A 75 0.50 8.19 -4.08
N TYR A 76 -0.37 7.18 -3.99
CA TYR A 76 -1.24 7.01 -2.83
C TYR A 76 -0.45 6.69 -1.55
N ALA A 77 0.56 5.82 -1.63
CA ALA A 77 1.46 5.54 -0.51
C ALA A 77 2.17 6.82 -0.01
N GLN A 78 2.63 7.67 -0.94
CA GLN A 78 3.24 8.96 -0.64
C GLN A 78 2.27 9.88 0.09
N MET A 79 1.02 9.98 -0.37
CA MET A 79 -0.01 10.77 0.30
C MET A 79 -0.21 10.32 1.75
N PHE A 80 -0.36 9.01 2.00
CA PHE A 80 -0.46 8.46 3.35
C PHE A 80 0.76 8.78 4.22
N ALA A 81 1.97 8.62 3.66
CA ALA A 81 3.21 8.92 4.39
C ALA A 81 3.29 10.40 4.78
N LYS A 82 2.88 11.32 3.88
CA LYS A 82 2.82 12.75 4.18
C LYS A 82 1.77 13.10 5.23
N THR A 83 0.61 12.42 5.24
CA THR A 83 -0.40 12.60 6.29
C THR A 83 0.08 12.11 7.66
N LEU A 84 0.92 11.07 7.70
CA LEU A 84 1.49 10.53 8.94
C LEU A 84 2.72 11.31 9.43
N GLY A 85 3.29 12.18 8.60
CA GLY A 85 4.41 13.04 8.95
C GLY A 85 5.63 12.22 9.40
N GLU A 86 6.21 12.62 10.54
CA GLU A 86 7.42 12.00 11.08
C GLU A 86 7.26 10.53 11.49
N LEU A 87 6.03 10.01 11.58
CA LEU A 87 5.81 8.61 11.91
C LEU A 87 6.11 7.68 10.74
N ALA A 88 5.98 8.15 9.50
CA ALA A 88 6.24 7.36 8.30
C ALA A 88 7.69 7.54 7.81
N CYS A 89 8.14 6.63 6.95
CA CYS A 89 9.37 6.86 6.21
C CYS A 89 9.22 7.99 5.20
N GLU A 90 10.27 8.81 5.10
CA GLU A 90 10.29 9.97 4.21
C GLU A 90 10.17 9.57 2.73
N LYS A 91 10.85 8.49 2.34
CA LYS A 91 10.79 7.87 1.01
C LYS A 91 9.93 6.62 1.06
N ILE A 92 9.10 6.45 0.04
CA ILE A 92 8.28 5.25 -0.15
C ILE A 92 9.21 4.09 -0.54
N PRO A 93 9.27 3.01 0.26
CA PRO A 93 10.06 1.84 -0.08
C PRO A 93 9.64 1.25 -1.42
N THR A 94 10.63 0.87 -2.21
CA THR A 94 10.50 0.26 -3.53
C THR A 94 10.97 -1.19 -3.56
N SER A 95 11.40 -1.72 -2.40
CA SER A 95 11.65 -3.15 -2.17
C SER A 95 11.19 -3.58 -0.78
N VAL A 96 11.18 -4.89 -0.55
CA VAL A 96 10.86 -5.49 0.76
C VAL A 96 11.94 -5.13 1.79
N GLU A 97 13.20 -5.09 1.37
CA GLU A 97 14.37 -4.73 2.20
C GLU A 97 14.31 -3.27 2.63
N GLU A 98 13.95 -2.35 1.73
CA GLU A 98 13.77 -0.93 2.09
C GLU A 98 12.64 -0.74 3.11
N ALA A 99 11.60 -1.57 3.04
CA ALA A 99 10.54 -1.57 4.05
C ALA A 99 11.04 -2.09 5.39
N ALA A 100 11.85 -3.15 5.42
CA ALA A 100 12.47 -3.63 6.66
C ALA A 100 13.37 -2.56 7.29
N GLN A 101 14.23 -1.90 6.51
CA GLN A 101 15.06 -0.78 6.96
C GLN A 101 14.25 0.42 7.46
N CYS A 102 13.06 0.63 6.91
CA CYS A 102 12.12 1.62 7.44
C CYS A 102 11.66 1.28 8.87
N LEU A 103 11.32 0.00 9.10
CA LEU A 103 10.88 -0.47 10.42
C LEU A 103 12.01 -0.42 11.46
N GLU A 104 13.25 -0.72 11.08
CA GLU A 104 14.43 -0.64 11.95
C GLU A 104 14.65 0.78 12.50
N ARG A 105 14.27 1.81 11.72
CA ARG A 105 14.28 3.22 12.14
C ARG A 105 13.09 3.60 13.03
N GLY A 106 12.29 2.63 13.45
CA GLY A 106 11.10 2.83 14.27
C GLY A 106 9.95 3.53 13.54
N LYS A 107 9.98 3.63 12.21
CA LYS A 107 8.94 4.28 11.41
C LYS A 107 7.86 3.30 10.95
N ILE A 108 6.76 3.83 10.42
CA ILE A 108 5.74 3.09 9.68
C ILE A 108 6.19 2.99 8.23
N ALA A 109 6.33 1.77 7.71
CA ALA A 109 6.64 1.54 6.31
C ALA A 109 5.35 1.60 5.49
N ILE A 110 5.32 2.42 4.43
CA ILE A 110 4.15 2.54 3.55
C ILE A 110 4.61 2.33 2.12
N LEU A 111 4.08 1.31 1.46
CA LEU A 111 4.47 0.88 0.13
C LEU A 111 3.31 1.01 -0.86
N GLY A 112 3.65 1.14 -2.13
CA GLY A 112 2.76 0.79 -3.25
C GLY A 112 3.11 -0.58 -3.82
N GLY A 113 2.96 -0.74 -5.12
CA GLY A 113 3.47 -1.88 -5.87
C GLY A 113 5.01 -1.88 -5.96
N LEU A 114 5.58 -3.06 -6.21
CA LEU A 114 7.03 -3.25 -6.29
C LEU A 114 7.52 -3.52 -7.72
N LYS A 115 6.86 -4.44 -8.42
CA LYS A 115 7.31 -4.94 -9.73
C LYS A 115 6.12 -5.33 -10.63
N PRO A 116 6.23 -5.19 -11.96
CA PRO A 116 5.27 -5.73 -12.91
C PRO A 116 4.96 -7.21 -12.69
N GLY A 117 3.73 -7.60 -12.98
CA GLY A 117 3.18 -8.93 -12.73
C GLY A 117 2.83 -9.21 -11.26
N MET A 118 2.93 -8.22 -10.37
CA MET A 118 2.60 -8.38 -8.95
C MET A 118 1.45 -7.48 -8.52
N THR A 119 0.48 -8.09 -7.84
CA THR A 119 -0.56 -7.33 -7.15
C THR A 119 -0.06 -6.78 -5.83
N THR A 120 -0.75 -5.77 -5.29
CA THR A 120 -0.47 -5.28 -3.93
C THR A 120 -0.80 -6.29 -2.83
N ASP A 121 -1.63 -7.31 -3.11
CA ASP A 121 -1.81 -8.45 -2.20
C ASP A 121 -0.52 -9.29 -2.13
N THR A 122 0.09 -9.57 -3.27
CA THR A 122 1.38 -10.28 -3.34
C THR A 122 2.46 -9.51 -2.59
N VAL A 123 2.55 -8.20 -2.80
CA VAL A 123 3.52 -7.33 -2.08
C VAL A 123 3.28 -7.42 -0.57
N ALA A 124 2.03 -7.29 -0.10
CA ALA A 124 1.73 -7.37 1.32
C ALA A 124 2.09 -8.72 1.94
N ALA A 125 1.82 -9.82 1.23
CA ALA A 125 2.21 -11.16 1.66
C ALA A 125 3.72 -11.32 1.75
N MET A 126 4.48 -10.88 0.73
CA MET A 126 5.94 -10.94 0.73
C MET A 126 6.56 -10.13 1.87
N VAL A 127 6.04 -8.93 2.13
CA VAL A 127 6.53 -8.11 3.25
C VAL A 127 6.17 -8.74 4.58
N ALA A 128 4.94 -9.28 4.72
CA ALA A 128 4.51 -9.96 5.94
C ALA A 128 5.40 -11.17 6.27
N GLU A 129 5.72 -11.99 5.28
CA GLU A 129 6.67 -13.10 5.42
C GLU A 129 8.05 -12.60 5.86
N HIS A 130 8.61 -11.61 5.13
CA HIS A 130 9.96 -11.12 5.35
C HIS A 130 10.15 -10.50 6.74
N VAL A 131 9.20 -9.68 7.19
CA VAL A 131 9.26 -9.02 8.50
C VAL A 131 8.78 -9.92 9.63
N LYS A 132 8.37 -11.17 9.33
CA LYS A 132 7.77 -12.12 10.28
C LYS A 132 6.58 -11.50 11.01
N ALA A 133 5.62 -11.00 10.23
CA ALA A 133 4.42 -10.38 10.75
C ALA A 133 3.57 -11.39 11.52
N ASP A 134 2.99 -10.94 12.62
CA ASP A 134 2.06 -11.74 13.42
C ASP A 134 0.70 -11.85 12.71
N ILE A 135 0.35 -10.83 11.91
CA ILE A 135 -0.91 -10.77 11.17
C ILE A 135 -0.78 -9.96 9.88
N LEU A 136 -1.46 -10.43 8.83
CA LEU A 136 -1.72 -9.71 7.59
C LEU A 136 -3.22 -9.40 7.50
N ILE A 137 -3.55 -8.11 7.47
CA ILE A 137 -4.92 -7.62 7.35
C ILE A 137 -5.14 -7.13 5.92
N LYS A 138 -6.12 -7.71 5.22
CA LYS A 138 -6.55 -7.24 3.89
C LYS A 138 -7.82 -6.41 4.04
N ALA A 139 -7.68 -5.08 3.98
CA ALA A 139 -8.81 -4.16 3.90
C ALA A 139 -9.26 -4.04 2.43
N THR A 140 -10.51 -4.37 2.18
CA THR A 140 -11.13 -4.37 0.85
C THR A 140 -12.56 -3.83 0.94
N ASP A 141 -13.17 -3.54 -0.19
CA ASP A 141 -14.57 -3.11 -0.36
C ASP A 141 -15.58 -4.27 -0.32
N GLN A 142 -15.13 -5.47 0.05
CA GLN A 142 -15.95 -6.66 0.25
C GLN A 142 -16.01 -6.96 1.75
N GLU A 143 -17.12 -7.50 2.27
CA GLU A 143 -17.24 -7.76 3.72
C GLU A 143 -16.37 -8.95 4.18
N GLY A 144 -15.94 -9.81 3.24
CA GLY A 144 -15.10 -10.95 3.55
C GLY A 144 -14.86 -11.86 2.35
N ILE A 145 -14.50 -13.11 2.65
CA ILE A 145 -14.34 -14.16 1.64
C ILE A 145 -15.67 -14.90 1.52
N TYR A 146 -16.25 -14.86 0.33
CA TYR A 146 -17.47 -15.58 -0.01
C TYR A 146 -17.14 -16.85 -0.81
N THR A 147 -18.14 -17.73 -0.92
CA THR A 147 -18.01 -18.94 -1.75
C THR A 147 -18.26 -18.67 -3.23
N LYS A 148 -18.86 -17.51 -3.57
CA LYS A 148 -19.09 -17.00 -4.93
C LYS A 148 -19.15 -15.47 -4.90
#